data_AF-A0A8H9H4H9-F1
#
_entry.id   AF-A0A8H9H4H9-F1
#
_cell.length_a   1.000
_cell.length_b   1.000
_cell.length_c   1.000
_cell.angle_alpha   90.00
_cell.angle_beta   90.00
_cell.angle_gamma   90.00
#
_symmetry.space_group_name_H-M   'P 1'
#
loop_
_entity.id
_entity.type
_entity.pdbx_description
1 polymer ?
#
loop_
_entity_poly.entity_id
_entity_poly.type
_entity_poly.pdbx_seq_one_letter_code
_entity_poly.pdbx_strand_id
1 'polypeptide(L)'
;MGRVSQAEAKVNRERVVAAASRLFREDGVVKVGIADVMKSIGLTQGGFYKQFASKDALVDEATAKAFADNLHDLVALDHEAGGHQAAWQSLLESYFSVEHRDNPGTGCPAAGFAGDIAREPEHRETYARGVQELAGWIAPGDAGLAAYATLVGGILLARATAGTPLSEQILQAAHAAVARAADGGQPETG
;
A
#
# COMPACT_ATOMS: atom_id res chain seq x y z
N MET A 1 31.32 22.47 2.13
CA MET A 1 29.93 21.96 2.16
C MET A 1 29.34 22.30 3.53
N GLY A 2 28.31 23.15 3.59
CA GLY A 2 27.68 23.55 4.86
C GLY A 2 27.01 22.38 5.57
N ARG A 3 27.03 22.38 6.90
CA ARG A 3 26.27 21.41 7.72
C ARG A 3 24.78 21.61 7.43
N VAL A 4 24.12 20.54 7.00
CA VAL A 4 22.65 20.47 6.93
C VAL A 4 22.11 20.62 8.35
N SER A 5 21.13 21.49 8.55
CA SER A 5 20.47 21.66 9.85
C SER A 5 19.69 20.39 10.24
N GLN A 6 19.39 20.22 11.54
CA GLN A 6 18.60 19.07 11.98
C GLN A 6 17.20 19.04 11.35
N ALA A 7 16.58 20.21 11.15
CA ALA A 7 15.29 20.33 10.49
C ALA A 7 15.35 19.87 9.02
N GLU A 8 16.35 20.34 8.27
CA GLU A 8 16.56 19.90 6.88
C GLU A 8 16.89 18.41 6.79
N ALA A 9 17.62 17.86 7.77
CA ALA A 9 17.91 16.44 7.83
C ALA A 9 16.62 15.61 8.02
N LYS A 10 15.70 16.03 8.89
CA LYS A 10 14.40 15.37 9.09
C LYS A 10 13.55 15.40 7.82
N VAL A 11 13.42 16.58 7.19
CA VAL A 11 12.68 16.73 5.93
C VAL A 11 13.26 15.86 4.82
N ASN A 12 14.59 15.83 4.68
CA ASN A 12 15.23 14.96 3.69
C ASN A 12 15.00 13.48 3.99
N ARG A 13 15.01 13.08 5.26
CA ARG A 13 14.71 11.70 5.65
C ARG A 13 13.29 11.31 5.24
N GLU A 14 12.29 12.13 5.54
CA GLU A 14 10.89 11.88 5.16
C GLU A 14 10.74 11.76 3.63
N ARG A 15 11.42 12.63 2.88
CA ARG A 15 11.46 12.56 1.40
C ARG A 15 12.08 11.26 0.88
N VAL A 16 13.14 10.76 1.53
CA VAL A 16 13.76 9.47 1.18
C VAL A 16 12.80 8.32 1.43
N VAL A 17 12.14 8.27 2.59
CA VAL A 17 11.17 7.19 2.91
C VAL A 17 9.98 7.23 1.95
N ALA A 18 9.43 8.41 1.65
CA ALA A 18 8.32 8.55 0.70
C ALA A 18 8.71 8.11 -0.72
N ALA A 19 9.90 8.50 -1.19
CA ALA A 19 10.40 8.08 -2.50
C ALA A 19 10.66 6.59 -2.57
N ALA A 20 11.25 6.00 -1.53
CA ALA A 20 11.48 4.56 -1.42
C ALA A 20 10.15 3.79 -1.42
N SER A 21 9.18 4.22 -0.63
CA SER A 21 7.84 3.63 -0.56
C SER A 21 7.15 3.59 -1.92
N ARG A 22 7.22 4.69 -2.69
CA ARG A 22 6.70 4.73 -4.06
C ARG A 22 7.45 3.79 -4.99
N LEU A 23 8.78 3.95 -5.09
CA LEU A 23 9.59 3.20 -6.05
C LEU A 23 9.59 1.69 -5.78
N PHE A 24 9.61 1.26 -4.52
CA PHE A 24 9.54 -0.16 -4.18
C PHE A 24 8.23 -0.80 -4.61
N ARG A 25 7.10 -0.08 -4.54
CA ARG A 25 5.81 -0.58 -5.03
C ARG A 25 5.69 -0.55 -6.55
N GLU A 26 6.39 0.36 -7.23
CA GLU A 26 6.40 0.47 -8.70
C GLU A 26 7.29 -0.58 -9.35
N ASP A 27 8.51 -0.73 -8.84
CA ASP A 27 9.61 -1.42 -9.50
C ASP A 27 10.11 -2.65 -8.73
N GLY A 28 9.65 -2.84 -7.49
CA GLY A 28 10.09 -3.92 -6.60
C GLY A 28 11.31 -3.56 -5.78
N VAL A 29 11.37 -4.08 -4.55
CA VAL A 29 12.46 -3.85 -3.59
C VAL A 29 13.79 -4.33 -4.15
N VAL A 30 13.83 -5.48 -4.82
CA VAL A 30 15.07 -6.06 -5.34
C VAL A 30 15.71 -5.18 -6.42
N LYS A 31 14.89 -4.65 -7.34
CA LYS A 31 15.36 -3.86 -8.50
C LYS A 31 15.82 -2.46 -8.11
N VAL A 32 15.14 -1.83 -7.16
CA VAL A 32 15.40 -0.43 -6.77
C VAL A 32 16.59 -0.36 -5.82
N GLY A 33 17.64 0.35 -6.22
CA GLY A 33 18.80 0.63 -5.38
C GLY A 33 18.66 1.92 -4.57
N ILE A 34 19.51 2.08 -3.55
CA ILE A 34 19.63 3.35 -2.78
C ILE A 34 19.93 4.53 -3.72
N ALA A 35 20.78 4.30 -4.73
CA ALA A 35 21.13 5.34 -5.70
C ALA A 35 19.90 5.82 -6.49
N ASP A 36 18.99 4.93 -6.86
CA ASP A 36 17.76 5.27 -7.59
C ASP A 36 16.82 6.11 -6.73
N VAL A 37 16.61 5.71 -5.47
CA VAL A 37 15.80 6.45 -4.50
C VAL A 37 16.33 7.87 -4.33
N MET A 38 17.63 7.99 -4.02
CA MET A 38 18.26 9.29 -3.77
C MET A 38 18.23 10.19 -5.01
N LYS A 39 18.50 9.62 -6.19
CA LYS A 39 18.43 10.32 -7.48
C LYS A 39 17.03 10.85 -7.76
N SER A 40 15.97 10.09 -7.46
CA SER A 40 14.59 10.49 -7.74
C SER A 40 14.14 11.78 -7.01
N ILE A 41 14.83 12.15 -5.93
CA ILE A 41 14.54 13.34 -5.12
C ILE A 41 15.68 14.36 -5.12
N GLY A 42 16.67 14.19 -6.01
CA GLY A 42 17.78 15.12 -6.20
C GLY A 42 18.80 15.14 -5.05
N LEU A 43 18.92 14.03 -4.30
CA LEU A 43 19.90 13.89 -3.22
C LEU A 43 21.06 12.98 -3.64
N THR A 44 22.23 13.18 -3.04
CA THR A 44 23.40 12.34 -3.29
C THR A 44 23.35 11.07 -2.45
N GLN A 45 23.83 9.95 -2.99
CA GLN A 45 23.84 8.66 -2.28
C GLN A 45 24.57 8.73 -0.93
N GLY A 46 25.64 9.53 -0.81
CA GLY A 46 26.36 9.71 0.45
C GLY A 46 25.53 10.33 1.58
N GLY A 47 24.40 10.98 1.28
CA GLY A 47 23.47 11.47 2.29
C GLY A 47 22.67 10.35 2.98
N PHE A 48 22.45 9.22 2.28
CA PHE A 48 21.65 8.10 2.78
C PHE A 48 22.26 7.48 4.04
N TYR A 49 23.55 7.12 3.98
CA TYR A 49 24.26 6.45 5.07
C TYR A 49 24.47 7.33 6.32
N LYS A 50 24.10 8.61 6.26
CA LYS A 50 24.05 9.48 7.45
C LYS A 50 22.73 9.39 8.20
N GLN A 51 21.70 8.84 7.57
CA GLN A 51 20.33 8.82 8.09
C GLN A 51 19.80 7.41 8.26
N PHE A 52 20.18 6.47 7.40
CA PHE A 52 19.67 5.09 7.41
C PHE A 52 20.81 4.10 7.65
N ALA A 53 20.53 3.06 8.43
CA ALA A 53 21.50 2.03 8.77
C ALA A 53 21.78 1.08 7.59
N SER A 54 20.76 0.73 6.82
CA SER A 54 20.83 -0.18 5.68
C SER A 54 19.67 0.06 4.71
N LYS A 55 19.71 -0.60 3.55
CA LYS A 55 18.56 -0.67 2.63
C LYS A 55 17.38 -1.37 3.31
N ASP A 56 17.63 -2.44 4.05
CA ASP A 56 16.59 -3.22 4.75
C ASP A 56 15.84 -2.35 5.77
N ALA A 57 16.56 -1.52 6.53
CA ALA A 57 15.93 -0.54 7.43
C ALA A 57 15.03 0.46 6.66
N LEU A 58 15.45 0.88 5.46
CA LEU A 58 14.63 1.71 4.59
C LEU A 58 13.40 0.95 4.07
N VAL A 59 13.49 -0.35 3.77
CA VAL A 59 12.37 -1.19 3.33
C VAL A 59 11.31 -1.27 4.44
N ASP A 60 11.70 -1.54 5.68
CA ASP A 60 10.78 -1.56 6.82
C ASP A 60 10.11 -0.20 7.04
N GLU A 61 10.88 0.89 7.04
CA GLU A 61 10.33 2.24 7.21
C GLU A 61 9.39 2.63 6.06
N ALA A 62 9.74 2.30 4.82
CA ALA A 62 8.93 2.56 3.63
C ALA A 62 7.63 1.75 3.63
N THR A 63 7.69 0.49 4.08
CA THR A 63 6.53 -0.40 4.23
C THR A 63 5.61 0.13 5.32
N ALA A 64 6.13 0.39 6.51
CA ALA A 64 5.36 0.94 7.63
C ALA A 64 4.70 2.26 7.27
N LYS A 65 5.43 3.17 6.61
CA LYS A 65 4.87 4.42 6.10
C LYS A 65 3.72 4.19 5.13
N ALA A 66 3.88 3.28 4.17
CA ALA A 66 2.86 3.03 3.15
C ALA A 66 1.53 2.54 3.75
N PHE A 67 1.61 1.65 4.75
CA PHE A 67 0.43 1.17 5.47
C PHE A 67 -0.19 2.25 6.35
N ALA A 68 0.63 3.01 7.09
CA ALA A 68 0.15 4.07 7.96
C ALA A 68 -0.54 5.20 7.19
N ASP A 69 0.06 5.66 6.08
CA ASP A 69 -0.55 6.67 5.20
C ASP A 69 -1.87 6.14 4.64
N ASN A 70 -1.92 4.89 4.16
CA ASN A 70 -3.14 4.33 3.60
C ASN A 70 -4.26 4.17 4.63
N LEU A 71 -3.94 3.71 5.85
CA LEU A 71 -4.92 3.62 6.93
C LEU A 71 -5.44 5.01 7.34
N HIS A 72 -4.56 6.02 7.38
CA HIS A 72 -4.94 7.38 7.66
C HIS A 72 -5.97 7.91 6.65
N ASP A 73 -5.72 7.69 5.35
CA ASP A 73 -6.63 8.11 4.28
C ASP A 73 -7.99 7.39 4.39
N LEU A 74 -8.00 6.10 4.72
CA LEU A 74 -9.24 5.32 4.89
C LEU A 74 -10.07 5.77 6.10
N VAL A 75 -9.42 6.08 7.22
CA VAL A 75 -10.09 6.64 8.40
C VAL A 75 -10.66 8.03 8.09
N ALA A 76 -9.93 8.86 7.33
CA ALA A 76 -10.46 10.14 6.87
C ALA A 76 -11.69 9.96 5.96
N LEU A 77 -11.65 8.96 5.07
CA LEU A 77 -12.76 8.63 4.18
C LEU A 77 -14.04 8.25 4.94
N ASP A 78 -13.95 7.53 6.07
CA ASP A 78 -15.12 7.25 6.93
C ASP A 78 -15.84 8.53 7.37
N HIS A 79 -15.07 9.55 7.74
CA HIS A 79 -15.61 10.83 8.18
C HIS A 79 -16.19 11.63 7.01
N GLU A 80 -15.52 11.66 5.87
CA GLU A 80 -15.92 12.43 4.69
C GLU A 80 -17.14 11.84 3.98
N ALA A 81 -17.24 10.50 3.91
CA ALA A 81 -18.35 9.80 3.26
C ALA A 81 -19.62 9.73 4.12
N GLY A 82 -19.57 10.19 5.38
CA GLY A 82 -20.71 10.16 6.29
C GLY A 82 -20.99 8.80 6.94
N GLY A 83 -19.99 7.91 6.97
CA GLY A 83 -20.06 6.61 7.63
C GLY A 83 -19.36 5.49 6.88
N HIS A 84 -19.04 4.42 7.62
CA HIS A 84 -18.19 3.33 7.13
C HIS A 84 -18.73 2.61 5.90
N GLN A 85 -20.05 2.36 5.83
CA GLN A 85 -20.65 1.71 4.65
C GLN A 85 -20.45 2.54 3.36
N ALA A 86 -20.60 3.87 3.45
CA ALA A 86 -20.43 4.75 2.30
C ALA A 86 -18.95 4.87 1.90
N ALA A 87 -18.06 4.95 2.88
CA ALA A 87 -16.62 4.92 2.66
C ALA A 87 -16.16 3.62 2.00
N TRP A 88 -16.71 2.49 2.43
CA TRP A 88 -16.42 1.18 1.85
C TRP A 88 -16.82 1.11 0.38
N GLN A 89 -18.04 1.54 0.01
CA GLN A 89 -18.44 1.56 -1.41
C GLN A 89 -17.50 2.45 -2.23
N SER A 90 -17.26 3.68 -1.78
CA SER A 90 -16.34 4.63 -2.44
C SER A 90 -14.92 4.05 -2.62
N LEU A 91 -14.43 3.32 -1.62
CA LEU A 91 -13.18 2.59 -1.72
C LEU A 91 -13.25 1.53 -2.83
N LEU A 92 -14.31 0.71 -2.90
CA LEU A 92 -14.41 -0.32 -3.93
C LEU A 92 -14.39 0.25 -5.35
N GLU A 93 -15.09 1.36 -5.59
CA GLU A 93 -15.09 2.02 -6.90
C GLU A 93 -13.70 2.53 -7.29
N SER A 94 -12.99 3.18 -6.35
CA SER A 94 -11.64 3.70 -6.62
C SER A 94 -10.59 2.59 -6.68
N TYR A 95 -10.73 1.54 -5.87
CA TYR A 95 -9.78 0.42 -5.75
C TYR A 95 -9.81 -0.47 -6.99
N PHE A 96 -10.98 -0.80 -7.53
CA PHE A 96 -11.09 -1.62 -8.74
C PHE A 96 -11.13 -0.80 -10.03
N SER A 97 -10.37 0.30 -10.06
CA SER A 97 -10.24 1.17 -11.22
C SER A 97 -8.99 0.86 -12.06
N VAL A 98 -9.03 1.25 -13.34
CA VAL A 98 -7.86 1.24 -14.22
C VAL A 98 -6.75 2.14 -13.67
N GLU A 99 -7.12 3.27 -13.07
CA GLU A 99 -6.16 4.18 -12.43
C GLU A 99 -5.38 3.48 -11.31
N HIS A 100 -6.06 2.75 -10.42
CA HIS A 100 -5.37 2.01 -9.36
C HIS A 100 -4.53 0.86 -9.90
N ARG A 101 -5.01 0.17 -10.94
CA ARG A 101 -4.27 -0.90 -11.62
C ARG A 101 -2.93 -0.36 -12.12
N ASP A 102 -2.96 0.74 -12.86
CA ASP A 102 -1.81 1.26 -13.59
C ASP A 102 -0.86 2.10 -12.72
N ASN A 103 -1.27 2.46 -11.49
CA ASN A 103 -0.46 3.26 -10.57
C ASN A 103 -0.14 2.51 -9.25
N PRO A 104 0.73 1.48 -9.28
CA PRO A 104 1.09 0.72 -8.08
C PRO A 104 1.83 1.53 -7.01
N GLY A 105 2.58 2.58 -7.41
CA GLY A 105 3.38 3.42 -6.51
C GLY A 105 2.59 4.25 -5.52
N THR A 106 1.34 4.56 -5.83
CA THR A 106 0.37 5.26 -4.97
C THR A 106 -0.81 4.37 -4.57
N GLY A 107 -0.78 3.10 -4.99
CA GLY A 107 -1.85 2.14 -4.77
C GLY A 107 -1.73 1.35 -3.46
N CYS A 108 -2.38 0.18 -3.44
CA CYS A 108 -2.49 -0.66 -2.25
C CYS A 108 -1.08 -1.09 -1.78
N PRO A 109 -0.69 -0.78 -0.53
CA PRO A 109 0.63 -1.12 -0.01
C PRO A 109 0.85 -2.64 0.01
N ALA A 110 -0.16 -3.42 0.43
CA ALA A 110 -0.03 -4.87 0.45
C ALA A 110 0.26 -5.46 -0.92
N ALA A 111 -0.44 -5.03 -1.97
CA ALA A 111 -0.22 -5.50 -3.34
C ALA A 111 1.17 -5.11 -3.88
N GLY A 112 1.69 -3.93 -3.49
CA GLY A 112 3.00 -3.46 -3.93
C GLY A 112 4.18 -4.20 -3.28
N PHE A 113 4.05 -4.62 -2.01
CA PHE A 113 5.15 -5.24 -1.26
C PHE A 113 5.06 -6.77 -1.14
N ALA A 114 3.89 -7.37 -1.34
CA ALA A 114 3.65 -8.80 -1.07
C ALA A 114 4.69 -9.73 -1.73
N GLY A 115 5.01 -9.49 -3.00
CA GLY A 115 5.89 -10.34 -3.79
C GLY A 115 7.33 -10.37 -3.27
N ASP A 116 7.85 -9.21 -2.84
CA ASP A 116 9.20 -9.10 -2.30
C ASP A 116 9.27 -9.66 -0.87
N ILE A 117 8.34 -9.26 -0.01
CA ILE A 117 8.31 -9.68 1.41
C ILE A 117 8.01 -11.17 1.57
N ALA A 118 7.29 -11.79 0.61
CA ALA A 118 7.16 -13.24 0.58
C ALA A 118 8.52 -13.96 0.48
N ARG A 119 9.50 -13.34 -0.19
CA ARG A 119 10.86 -13.89 -0.39
C ARG A 119 11.86 -13.45 0.68
N GLU A 120 11.57 -12.37 1.41
CA GLU A 120 12.45 -11.75 2.42
C GLU A 120 11.80 -11.82 3.82
N PRO A 121 12.09 -12.86 4.63
CA PRO A 121 11.41 -13.11 5.90
C PRO A 121 11.59 -12.02 6.96
N GLU A 122 12.69 -11.27 6.93
CA GLU A 122 13.03 -10.19 7.86
C GLU A 122 12.01 -9.04 7.88
N HIS A 123 11.28 -8.82 6.79
CA HIS A 123 10.30 -7.72 6.64
C HIS A 123 8.86 -8.13 6.99
N ARG A 124 8.61 -9.41 7.29
CA ARG A 124 7.27 -9.96 7.43
C ARG A 124 6.50 -9.41 8.62
N GLU A 125 7.17 -9.08 9.73
CA GLU A 125 6.49 -8.54 10.91
C GLU A 125 5.89 -7.16 10.63
N THR A 126 6.68 -6.27 10.03
CA THR A 126 6.23 -4.94 9.61
C THR A 126 5.03 -5.03 8.65
N TYR A 127 5.12 -5.92 7.67
CA TYR A 127 4.04 -6.15 6.71
C TYR A 127 2.79 -6.74 7.35
N ALA A 128 2.94 -7.74 8.22
CA ALA A 128 1.83 -8.41 8.89
C ALA A 128 1.00 -7.44 9.75
N ARG A 129 1.66 -6.52 10.45
CA ARG A 129 0.99 -5.47 11.22
C ARG A 129 0.11 -4.58 10.33
N GLY A 130 0.67 -4.10 9.21
CA GLY A 130 -0.07 -3.26 8.27
C GLY A 130 -1.26 -3.99 7.63
N VAL A 131 -1.09 -5.27 7.29
CA VAL A 131 -2.20 -6.12 6.79
C VAL A 131 -3.30 -6.25 7.84
N GLN A 132 -2.95 -6.49 9.10
CA GLN A 132 -3.92 -6.62 10.20
C GLN A 132 -4.71 -5.33 10.41
N GLU A 133 -4.04 -4.17 10.41
CA GLU A 133 -4.68 -2.86 10.60
C GLU A 133 -5.64 -2.53 9.46
N LEU A 134 -5.22 -2.71 8.20
CA LEU A 134 -6.08 -2.42 7.04
C LEU A 134 -7.24 -3.41 6.92
N ALA A 135 -7.01 -4.70 7.16
CA ALA A 135 -8.09 -5.69 7.18
C ALA A 135 -9.10 -5.38 8.30
N GLY A 136 -8.61 -4.97 9.48
CA GLY A 136 -9.45 -4.60 10.62
C GLY A 136 -10.28 -3.34 10.39
N TRP A 137 -9.79 -2.39 9.56
CA TRP A 137 -10.58 -1.24 9.13
C TRP A 137 -11.78 -1.68 8.27
N ILE A 138 -11.60 -2.67 7.38
CA ILE A 138 -12.68 -3.15 6.50
C ILE A 138 -13.79 -3.85 7.29
N ALA A 139 -13.41 -4.81 8.14
CA ALA A 139 -14.35 -5.56 8.98
C ALA A 139 -13.58 -6.32 10.07
N PRO A 140 -14.23 -6.62 11.21
CA PRO A 140 -13.59 -7.41 12.26
C PRO A 140 -13.33 -8.86 11.83
N GLY A 141 -12.20 -9.41 12.29
CA GLY A 141 -11.88 -10.84 12.17
C GLY A 141 -11.69 -11.32 10.73
N ASP A 142 -12.07 -12.57 10.48
CA ASP A 142 -11.84 -13.25 9.21
C ASP A 142 -12.56 -12.61 8.02
N ALA A 143 -13.66 -11.88 8.27
CA ALA A 143 -14.38 -11.15 7.22
C ALA A 143 -13.50 -10.04 6.60
N GLY A 144 -12.83 -9.24 7.44
CA GLY A 144 -11.89 -8.21 6.98
C GLY A 144 -10.69 -8.81 6.27
N LEU A 145 -10.15 -9.91 6.79
CA LEU A 145 -9.04 -10.63 6.16
C LEU A 145 -9.43 -11.18 4.77
N ALA A 146 -10.61 -11.78 4.63
CA ALA A 146 -11.11 -12.32 3.37
C ALA A 146 -11.38 -11.21 2.34
N ALA A 147 -11.97 -10.09 2.77
CA ALA A 147 -12.20 -8.93 1.92
C ALA A 147 -10.85 -8.35 1.45
N TYR A 148 -9.91 -8.13 2.36
CA TYR A 148 -8.59 -7.59 2.04
C TYR A 148 -7.79 -8.51 1.11
N ALA A 149 -7.84 -9.83 1.34
CA ALA A 149 -7.22 -10.81 0.44
C ALA A 149 -7.82 -10.73 -0.98
N THR A 150 -9.12 -10.52 -1.10
CA THR A 150 -9.81 -10.39 -2.39
C THR A 150 -9.45 -9.07 -3.09
N LEU A 151 -9.39 -7.96 -2.35
CA LEU A 151 -8.89 -6.67 -2.84
C LEU A 151 -7.47 -6.85 -3.42
N VAL A 152 -6.53 -7.31 -2.60
CA VAL A 152 -5.11 -7.46 -2.97
C VAL A 152 -4.94 -8.44 -4.14
N GLY A 153 -5.61 -9.60 -4.10
CA GLY A 153 -5.54 -10.59 -5.17
C GLY A 153 -6.13 -10.08 -6.49
N GLY A 154 -7.29 -9.41 -6.42
CA GLY A 154 -7.95 -8.85 -7.59
C GLY A 154 -7.10 -7.81 -8.31
N ILE A 155 -6.57 -6.83 -7.58
CA ILE A 155 -5.72 -5.79 -8.19
C ILE A 155 -4.40 -6.34 -8.71
N LEU A 156 -3.80 -7.31 -8.02
CA LEU A 156 -2.53 -7.92 -8.43
C LEU A 156 -2.69 -8.74 -9.73
N LEU A 157 -3.75 -9.54 -9.84
CA LEU A 157 -4.06 -10.29 -11.05
C LEU A 157 -4.46 -9.38 -12.20
N ALA A 158 -5.20 -8.30 -11.94
CA ALA A 158 -5.54 -7.31 -12.95
C ALA A 158 -4.29 -6.61 -13.51
N ARG A 159 -3.30 -6.28 -12.67
CA ARG A 159 -2.00 -5.75 -13.09
C ARG A 159 -1.22 -6.75 -13.94
N ALA A 160 -1.15 -8.00 -13.51
CA ALA A 160 -0.42 -9.06 -14.21
C ALA A 160 -1.00 -9.38 -15.61
N THR A 161 -2.26 -9.04 -15.84
CA THR A 161 -2.99 -9.29 -17.09
C THR A 161 -3.30 -8.01 -17.86
N ALA A 162 -2.72 -6.87 -17.46
CA ALA A 162 -2.95 -5.58 -18.08
C ALA A 162 -2.68 -5.61 -19.61
N GLY A 163 -3.48 -4.85 -20.36
CA GLY A 163 -3.46 -4.88 -21.84
C GLY A 163 -4.29 -6.01 -22.46
N THR A 164 -4.96 -6.84 -21.65
CA THR A 164 -5.90 -7.87 -22.12
C THR A 164 -7.31 -7.62 -21.56
N PRO A 165 -8.38 -8.09 -22.24
CA PRO A 165 -9.74 -8.01 -21.70
C PRO A 165 -9.93 -8.68 -20.33
N LEU A 166 -9.08 -9.66 -20.01
CA LEU A 166 -9.12 -10.37 -18.73
C LEU A 166 -8.84 -9.44 -17.53
N SER A 167 -8.01 -8.41 -17.72
CA SER A 167 -7.66 -7.46 -16.65
C SER A 167 -8.90 -6.75 -16.10
N GLU A 168 -9.73 -6.20 -16.98
CA GLU A 168 -10.96 -5.50 -16.59
C GLU A 168 -12.03 -6.46 -16.06
N GLN A 169 -12.10 -7.68 -16.63
CA GLN A 169 -12.99 -8.73 -16.11
C GLN A 169 -12.63 -9.10 -14.67
N ILE A 170 -11.34 -9.18 -14.33
CA ILE A 170 -10.88 -9.46 -12.96
C ILE A 170 -11.28 -8.31 -12.02
N LEU A 171 -11.07 -7.05 -12.40
CA LEU A 171 -11.46 -5.89 -11.59
C LEU A 171 -12.96 -5.93 -11.27
N GLN A 172 -13.80 -6.16 -12.29
CA GLN A 172 -15.26 -6.25 -12.14
C GLN A 172 -15.67 -7.45 -11.27
N ALA A 173 -15.09 -8.62 -11.49
CA ALA A 173 -15.41 -9.83 -10.74
C ALA A 173 -15.02 -9.71 -9.26
N ALA A 174 -13.83 -9.17 -8.98
CA ALA A 174 -13.35 -8.94 -7.63
C ALA A 174 -14.21 -7.90 -6.89
N HIS A 175 -14.54 -6.78 -7.54
CA HIS A 175 -15.47 -5.78 -7.01
C HIS A 175 -16.80 -6.41 -6.61
N ALA A 176 -17.43 -7.16 -7.52
CA ALA A 176 -18.70 -7.82 -7.26
C ALA A 176 -18.62 -8.83 -6.10
N ALA A 177 -17.48 -9.52 -5.93
CA ALA A 177 -17.29 -10.48 -4.85
C ALA A 177 -17.26 -9.82 -3.46
N VAL A 178 -16.55 -8.70 -3.31
CA VAL A 178 -16.43 -8.03 -2.01
C VAL A 178 -17.59 -7.08 -1.70
N ALA A 179 -18.26 -6.52 -2.71
CA ALA A 179 -19.47 -5.73 -2.50
C ALA A 179 -20.55 -6.54 -1.76
N ARG A 180 -20.73 -7.82 -2.15
CA ARG A 180 -21.69 -8.74 -1.52
C ARG A 180 -21.31 -9.14 -0.09
N ALA A 181 -20.03 -9.07 0.28
CA ALA A 181 -19.58 -9.41 1.63
C ALA A 181 -20.01 -8.37 2.67
N ALA A 182 -20.21 -7.11 2.26
CA ALA A 182 -20.75 -6.06 3.12
C ALA A 182 -22.25 -6.23 3.42
N ASP A 183 -23.00 -6.86 2.50
CA ASP A 183 -24.45 -7.08 2.67
C ASP A 183 -24.76 -8.23 3.64
N GLY A 184 -23.86 -9.21 3.77
CA GLY A 184 -24.03 -10.40 4.63
C GLY A 184 -23.77 -10.17 6.12
N GLY A 185 -23.45 -8.94 6.54
CA GLY A 185 -23.18 -8.55 7.93
C GLY A 185 -24.41 -8.12 8.73
N GLN A 186 -25.60 -8.05 8.12
CA GLN A 186 -26.84 -7.86 8.89
C GLN A 186 -27.20 -9.17 9.60
N PRO A 187 -27.30 -9.20 10.94
CA PRO A 187 -27.81 -10.37 11.63
C PRO A 187 -29.23 -10.62 11.13
N GLU A 188 -29.51 -11.84 10.67
CA GLU A 188 -30.86 -12.28 10.37
C GLU A 188 -31.71 -12.07 11.63
N THR A 189 -32.53 -11.02 11.63
CA THR A 189 -33.54 -10.81 12.67
C THR A 189 -34.61 -11.87 12.46
N GLY A 190 -34.50 -12.96 13.22
CA GLY A 190 -35.59 -13.90 13.47
C GLY A 190 -36.70 -13.27 14.30
#